data_AF-A0A7S1W753-F1
#
_entry.id   AF-A0A7S1W753-F1
#
_cell.length_a   1.000
_cell.length_b   1.000
_cell.length_c   1.000
_cell.angle_alpha   90.00
_cell.angle_beta   90.00
_cell.angle_gamma   90.00
#
_symmetry.space_group_name_H-M   'P 1'
#
loop_
_entity.id
_entity.type
_entity.pdbx_description
1 polymer ?
#
loop_
_entity_poly.entity_id
_entity_poly.type
_entity_poly.pdbx_seq_one_letter_code
_entity_poly.pdbx_strand_id
1 'polypeptide(L)'
;IGKDTESIVYVDESLWSDRAFVLKAVAKHGSLLKFASEDLRKDEEIVMEAVASSREAMKFAHKDLRADKDFMMHVVATDARVLEYADEDIKADRNIVRRAVARDDQALLYAHEDLWADKEVMMKAVARSGSWLKHAKENIQEDRDVVLLAIANDNLARWHVSRELKADKEFMMKAEKQWWVEEVGRYPNELWKAPD
;
A
#
# COMPACT_ATOMS: atom_id res chain seq x y z
N ILE A 1 -22.72 -14.44 -18.84
CA ILE A 1 -21.26 -14.18 -18.90
C ILE A 1 -20.55 -15.46 -18.46
N GLY A 2 -20.10 -16.25 -19.43
CA GLY A 2 -19.25 -17.43 -19.21
C GLY A 2 -17.83 -17.01 -18.83
N LYS A 3 -16.90 -17.96 -18.70
CA LYS A 3 -15.50 -17.68 -18.33
C LYS A 3 -14.76 -16.74 -19.31
N ASP A 4 -15.31 -16.51 -20.49
CA ASP A 4 -14.65 -15.78 -21.57
C ASP A 4 -15.28 -14.40 -21.78
N THR A 5 -14.48 -13.36 -21.53
CA THR A 5 -14.79 -11.95 -21.79
C THR A 5 -15.03 -11.62 -23.26
N GLU A 6 -14.79 -12.55 -24.18
CA GLU A 6 -15.05 -12.39 -25.62
C GLU A 6 -16.55 -12.24 -25.94
N SER A 7 -17.43 -12.78 -25.09
CA SER A 7 -18.89 -12.63 -25.24
C SER A 7 -19.38 -11.20 -25.01
N ILE A 8 -18.52 -10.29 -24.52
CA ILE A 8 -18.92 -8.95 -24.13
C ILE A 8 -19.28 -8.04 -25.31
N VAL A 9 -18.71 -8.32 -26.49
CA VAL A 9 -18.95 -7.57 -27.73
C VAL A 9 -20.39 -7.76 -28.23
N TYR A 10 -21.08 -8.82 -27.77
CA TYR A 10 -22.45 -9.13 -28.14
C TYR A 10 -23.48 -8.71 -27.09
N VAL A 11 -23.05 -8.09 -25.98
CA VAL A 11 -23.96 -7.60 -24.94
C VAL A 11 -24.58 -6.29 -25.42
N ASP A 12 -25.91 -6.20 -25.36
CA ASP A 12 -26.65 -4.98 -25.67
C ASP A 12 -26.19 -3.83 -24.78
N GLU A 13 -25.88 -2.68 -25.38
CA GLU A 13 -25.32 -1.52 -24.67
C GLU A 13 -26.24 -1.04 -23.53
N SER A 14 -27.56 -1.18 -23.69
CA SER A 14 -28.54 -0.78 -22.67
C SER A 14 -28.37 -1.55 -21.35
N LEU A 15 -27.84 -2.78 -21.39
CA LEU A 15 -27.60 -3.59 -20.19
C LEU A 15 -26.50 -3.01 -19.30
N TRP A 16 -25.59 -2.21 -19.84
CA TRP A 16 -24.57 -1.51 -19.04
C TRP A 16 -25.12 -0.34 -18.23
N SER A 17 -26.40 -0.01 -18.41
CA SER A 17 -27.15 0.90 -17.53
C SER A 17 -28.08 0.15 -16.58
N ASP A 18 -28.21 -1.18 -16.70
CA ASP A 18 -28.98 -1.99 -15.77
C ASP A 18 -28.14 -2.39 -14.55
N ARG A 19 -28.52 -1.87 -13.38
CA ARG A 19 -27.80 -2.08 -12.12
C ARG A 19 -27.59 -3.56 -11.80
N ALA A 20 -28.63 -4.38 -11.94
CA ALA A 20 -28.60 -5.78 -11.57
C ALA A 20 -27.70 -6.61 -12.50
N PHE A 21 -27.70 -6.28 -13.79
CA PHE A 21 -26.80 -6.86 -14.77
C PHE A 21 -25.35 -6.47 -14.46
N VAL A 22 -25.07 -5.18 -14.29
CA VAL A 22 -23.71 -4.68 -14.03
C VAL A 22 -23.14 -5.29 -12.75
N LEU A 23 -23.90 -5.32 -11.65
CA LEU A 23 -23.45 -5.90 -10.40
C LEU A 23 -23.03 -7.37 -10.56
N LYS A 24 -23.83 -8.17 -11.28
CA LYS A 24 -23.49 -9.58 -11.58
C LYS A 24 -22.29 -9.71 -12.52
N ALA A 25 -22.11 -8.77 -13.43
CA ALA A 25 -21.00 -8.76 -14.38
C ALA A 25 -19.68 -8.46 -13.67
N VAL A 26 -19.64 -7.39 -12.87
CA VAL A 26 -18.42 -6.95 -12.18
C VAL A 26 -18.01 -7.91 -11.07
N ALA A 27 -18.96 -8.59 -10.41
CA ALA A 27 -18.66 -9.66 -9.45
C ALA A 27 -17.83 -10.80 -10.06
N LYS A 28 -18.03 -11.09 -11.36
CA LYS A 28 -17.25 -12.11 -12.09
C LYS A 28 -15.93 -11.55 -12.62
N HIS A 29 -15.97 -10.33 -13.13
CA HIS A 29 -14.83 -9.66 -13.75
C HIS A 29 -14.88 -8.16 -13.47
N GLY A 30 -14.17 -7.70 -12.44
CA GLY A 30 -14.20 -6.29 -12.01
C GLY A 30 -13.89 -5.27 -13.12
N SER A 31 -13.01 -5.63 -14.06
CA SER A 31 -12.63 -4.76 -15.19
C SER A 31 -13.79 -4.40 -16.14
N LEU A 32 -14.94 -5.09 -16.03
CA LEU A 32 -16.14 -4.79 -16.79
C LEU A 32 -16.84 -3.51 -16.34
N LEU A 33 -16.47 -2.97 -15.17
CA LEU A 33 -16.93 -1.66 -14.71
C LEU A 33 -16.69 -0.56 -15.74
N LYS A 34 -15.67 -0.70 -16.61
CA LYS A 34 -15.38 0.27 -17.69
C LYS A 34 -16.52 0.47 -18.69
N PHE A 35 -17.42 -0.50 -18.83
CA PHE A 35 -18.55 -0.43 -19.74
C PHE A 35 -19.80 0.14 -19.07
N ALA A 36 -19.87 0.12 -17.73
CA ALA A 36 -21.03 0.60 -16.99
C ALA A 36 -21.29 2.09 -17.25
N SER A 37 -22.56 2.48 -17.20
CA SER A 37 -22.95 3.89 -17.30
C SER A 37 -22.27 4.74 -16.23
N GLU A 38 -22.15 6.04 -16.47
CA GLU A 38 -21.48 6.95 -15.54
C GLU A 38 -22.09 6.90 -14.13
N ASP A 39 -23.42 6.83 -14.02
CA ASP A 39 -24.14 6.73 -12.75
C ASP A 39 -23.80 5.44 -11.99
N LEU A 40 -23.66 4.31 -12.70
CA LEU A 40 -23.28 3.04 -12.07
C LEU A 40 -21.79 2.99 -11.70
N ARG A 41 -20.94 3.79 -12.36
CA ARG A 41 -19.54 3.98 -11.95
C ARG A 41 -19.40 4.92 -10.73
N LYS A 42 -20.48 5.58 -10.31
CA LYS A 42 -20.61 6.34 -9.04
C LYS A 42 -21.29 5.52 -7.93
N ASP A 43 -21.88 4.38 -8.25
CA ASP A 43 -22.53 3.51 -7.25
C ASP A 43 -21.44 2.78 -6.45
N GLU A 44 -21.29 3.16 -5.18
CA GLU A 44 -20.27 2.60 -4.28
C GLU A 44 -20.34 1.08 -4.16
N GLU A 45 -21.54 0.48 -4.13
CA GLU A 45 -21.71 -0.97 -4.01
C GLU A 45 -21.18 -1.69 -5.24
N ILE A 46 -21.51 -1.18 -6.44
CA ILE A 46 -21.02 -1.74 -7.70
C ILE A 46 -19.51 -1.59 -7.80
N VAL A 47 -18.97 -0.43 -7.45
CA VAL A 47 -17.52 -0.19 -7.50
C VAL A 47 -16.80 -1.07 -6.49
N MET A 48 -17.32 -1.23 -5.27
CA MET A 48 -16.75 -2.12 -4.26
C MET A 48 -16.75 -3.58 -4.70
N GLU A 49 -17.85 -4.06 -5.28
CA GLU A 49 -17.93 -5.41 -5.84
C GLU A 49 -16.92 -5.61 -6.99
N ALA A 50 -16.78 -4.60 -7.85
CA ALA A 50 -15.81 -4.62 -8.94
C ALA A 50 -14.36 -4.67 -8.41
N VAL A 51 -14.02 -3.85 -7.42
CA VAL A 51 -12.69 -3.79 -6.81
C VAL A 51 -12.37 -5.09 -6.05
N ALA A 52 -13.37 -5.68 -5.38
CA ALA A 52 -13.23 -6.98 -4.72
C ALA A 52 -12.91 -8.10 -5.71
N SER A 53 -13.47 -8.03 -6.93
CA SER A 53 -13.16 -8.95 -8.04
C SER A 53 -11.78 -8.67 -8.67
N SER A 54 -11.43 -7.41 -8.89
CA SER A 54 -10.15 -6.97 -9.47
C SER A 54 -9.83 -5.54 -9.04
N ARG A 55 -8.72 -5.37 -8.34
CA ARG A 55 -8.21 -4.05 -7.86
C ARG A 55 -8.20 -3.00 -8.98
N GLU A 56 -7.77 -3.40 -10.16
CA GLU A 56 -7.63 -2.56 -11.34
C GLU A 56 -8.97 -1.98 -11.82
N ALA A 57 -10.10 -2.51 -11.34
CA ALA A 57 -11.42 -1.94 -11.59
C ALA A 57 -11.54 -0.52 -11.04
N MET A 58 -10.81 -0.17 -9.98
CA MET A 58 -10.86 1.18 -9.39
C MET A 58 -10.51 2.27 -10.40
N LYS A 59 -9.65 1.99 -11.39
CA LYS A 59 -9.31 2.98 -12.44
C LYS A 59 -10.52 3.39 -13.29
N PHE A 60 -11.59 2.60 -13.29
CA PHE A 60 -12.82 2.88 -14.02
C PHE A 60 -13.90 3.51 -13.14
N ALA A 61 -13.74 3.50 -11.82
CA ALA A 61 -14.63 4.20 -10.90
C ALA A 61 -14.68 5.69 -11.24
N HIS A 62 -15.83 6.32 -10.98
CA HIS A 62 -15.98 7.74 -11.20
C HIS A 62 -14.95 8.53 -10.38
N LYS A 63 -14.45 9.63 -10.94
CA LYS A 63 -13.42 10.45 -10.30
C LYS A 63 -13.84 10.94 -8.91
N ASP A 64 -15.13 11.21 -8.70
CA ASP A 64 -15.65 11.67 -7.41
C ASP A 64 -15.44 10.61 -6.33
N LEU A 65 -15.64 9.32 -6.62
CA LEU A 65 -15.35 8.23 -5.67
C LEU A 65 -13.84 8.05 -5.47
N ARG A 66 -13.02 8.25 -6.50
CA ARG A 66 -11.56 8.17 -6.37
C ARG A 66 -10.97 9.31 -5.54
N ALA A 67 -11.72 10.42 -5.41
CA ALA A 67 -11.42 11.57 -4.56
C ALA A 67 -12.19 11.58 -3.24
N ASP A 68 -13.11 10.63 -3.02
CA ASP A 68 -13.91 10.55 -1.81
C ASP A 68 -13.08 9.89 -0.68
N LYS A 69 -12.84 10.65 0.38
CA LYS A 69 -12.00 10.20 1.51
C LYS A 69 -12.62 9.04 2.27
N ASP A 70 -13.93 9.08 2.50
CA ASP A 70 -14.61 8.06 3.28
C ASP A 70 -14.67 6.76 2.49
N PHE A 71 -15.06 6.82 1.22
CA PHE A 71 -15.03 5.69 0.31
C PHE A 71 -13.63 5.08 0.22
N MET A 72 -12.61 5.91 -0.06
CA MET A 72 -11.24 5.44 -0.18
C MET A 72 -10.71 4.85 1.12
N MET A 73 -11.08 5.37 2.29
CA MET A 73 -10.71 4.79 3.59
C MET A 73 -11.25 3.35 3.75
N HIS A 74 -12.46 3.06 3.26
CA HIS A 74 -13.01 1.71 3.26
C HIS A 74 -12.29 0.80 2.26
N VAL A 75 -12.01 1.30 1.06
CA VAL A 75 -11.40 0.51 -0.02
C VAL A 75 -9.95 0.14 0.32
N VAL A 76 -9.14 1.06 0.85
CA VAL A 76 -7.76 0.74 1.26
C VAL A 76 -7.72 -0.23 2.45
N ALA A 77 -8.80 -0.30 3.24
CA ALA A 77 -8.92 -1.25 4.33
C ALA A 77 -9.17 -2.69 3.85
N THR A 78 -9.60 -2.90 2.61
CA THR A 78 -9.68 -4.23 1.98
C THR A 78 -8.40 -4.52 1.19
N ASP A 79 -7.97 -3.60 0.34
CA ASP A 79 -6.77 -3.72 -0.49
C ASP A 79 -6.00 -2.40 -0.56
N ALA A 80 -4.88 -2.35 0.14
CA ALA A 80 -4.10 -1.12 0.31
C ALA A 80 -3.49 -0.59 -1.00
N ARG A 81 -3.25 -1.45 -2.00
CA ARG A 81 -2.68 -1.04 -3.29
C ARG A 81 -3.69 -0.37 -4.21
N VAL A 82 -4.98 -0.35 -3.85
CA VAL A 82 -5.97 0.45 -4.58
C VAL A 82 -5.61 1.94 -4.59
N LEU A 83 -4.79 2.38 -3.63
CA LEU A 83 -4.23 3.73 -3.58
C LEU A 83 -3.56 4.17 -4.91
N GLU A 84 -3.06 3.25 -5.73
CA GLU A 84 -2.57 3.50 -7.10
C GLU A 84 -3.54 4.33 -7.95
N TYR A 85 -4.83 4.05 -7.83
CA TYR A 85 -5.90 4.62 -8.67
C TYR A 85 -6.63 5.80 -8.02
N ALA A 86 -6.31 6.11 -6.77
CA ALA A 86 -6.90 7.22 -6.05
C ALA A 86 -6.55 8.57 -6.68
N ASP A 87 -7.30 9.60 -6.34
CA ASP A 87 -6.96 10.97 -6.68
C ASP A 87 -5.67 11.43 -5.95
N GLU A 88 -4.98 12.44 -6.49
CA GLU A 88 -3.72 12.92 -5.91
C GLU A 88 -3.91 13.47 -4.49
N ASP A 89 -5.03 14.11 -4.20
CA ASP A 89 -5.35 14.59 -2.85
C ASP A 89 -5.50 13.43 -1.85
N ILE A 90 -5.97 12.26 -2.31
CA ILE A 90 -6.08 11.04 -1.50
C ILE A 90 -4.70 10.41 -1.30
N LYS A 91 -3.85 10.41 -2.33
CA LYS A 91 -2.46 9.93 -2.23
C LYS A 91 -1.60 10.80 -1.33
N ALA A 92 -1.96 12.07 -1.15
CA ALA A 92 -1.35 12.98 -0.19
C ALA A 92 -2.02 12.95 1.20
N ASP A 93 -3.19 12.31 1.34
CA ASP A 93 -3.89 12.24 2.62
C ASP A 93 -3.16 11.30 3.59
N ARG A 94 -2.49 11.93 4.57
CA ARG A 94 -1.74 11.26 5.62
C ARG A 94 -2.51 10.12 6.30
N ASN A 95 -3.81 10.29 6.59
CA ASN A 95 -4.56 9.28 7.33
C ASN A 95 -4.86 8.04 6.48
N ILE A 96 -5.25 8.25 5.22
CA ILE A 96 -5.54 7.17 4.27
C ILE A 96 -4.24 6.41 3.95
N VAL A 97 -3.17 7.11 3.60
CA VAL A 97 -1.88 6.47 3.28
C VAL A 97 -1.35 5.70 4.47
N ARG A 98 -1.38 6.29 5.67
CA ARG A 98 -0.95 5.62 6.89
C ARG A 98 -1.75 4.34 7.16
N ARG A 99 -3.06 4.34 6.88
CA ARG A 99 -3.93 3.15 6.99
C ARG A 99 -3.54 2.08 5.95
N ALA A 100 -3.28 2.49 4.71
CA ALA A 100 -2.86 1.62 3.63
C ALA A 100 -1.49 0.96 3.93
N VAL A 101 -0.49 1.76 4.28
CA VAL A 101 0.88 1.32 4.61
C VAL A 101 0.90 0.37 5.82
N ALA A 102 0.04 0.58 6.80
CA ALA A 102 -0.09 -0.34 7.94
C ALA A 102 -0.49 -1.77 7.52
N ARG A 103 -1.21 -1.91 6.40
CA ARG A 103 -1.67 -3.20 5.85
C ARG A 103 -0.65 -3.77 4.88
N ASP A 104 -0.20 -2.96 3.93
CA ASP A 104 0.80 -3.31 2.92
C ASP A 104 1.71 -2.10 2.71
N ASP A 105 2.98 -2.24 3.10
CA ASP A 105 3.99 -1.20 2.95
C ASP A 105 4.24 -0.84 1.48
N GLN A 106 3.93 -1.73 0.53
CA GLN A 106 4.01 -1.44 -0.90
C GLN A 106 3.01 -0.37 -1.35
N ALA A 107 1.97 -0.08 -0.56
CA ALA A 107 1.08 1.04 -0.83
C ALA A 107 1.82 2.40 -0.81
N LEU A 108 2.94 2.50 -0.09
CA LEU A 108 3.74 3.73 -0.03
C LEU A 108 4.34 4.12 -1.40
N LEU A 109 4.48 3.17 -2.33
CA LEU A 109 4.92 3.44 -3.71
C LEU A 109 3.96 4.39 -4.45
N TYR A 110 2.68 4.37 -4.08
CA TYR A 110 1.63 5.14 -4.74
C TYR A 110 1.25 6.41 -3.98
N ALA A 111 1.76 6.59 -2.76
CA ALA A 111 1.53 7.79 -1.99
C ALA A 111 2.31 8.98 -2.56
N HIS A 112 1.87 10.19 -2.24
CA HIS A 112 2.62 11.39 -2.56
C HIS A 112 3.97 11.37 -1.82
N GLU A 113 5.06 11.75 -2.50
CA GLU A 113 6.43 11.64 -1.96
C GLU A 113 6.69 12.50 -0.72
N ASP A 114 5.87 13.52 -0.48
CA ASP A 114 5.93 14.33 0.74
C ASP A 114 5.71 13.48 2.00
N LEU A 115 4.95 12.38 1.89
CA LEU A 115 4.72 11.46 2.99
C LEU A 115 5.96 10.59 3.31
N TRP A 116 7.00 10.61 2.47
CA TRP A 116 8.30 10.02 2.82
C TRP A 116 9.09 10.88 3.82
N ALA A 117 8.64 12.10 4.10
CA ALA A 117 9.11 12.93 5.20
C ALA A 117 8.29 12.75 6.48
N ASP A 118 7.18 12.00 6.44
CA ASP A 118 6.32 11.78 7.61
C ASP A 118 6.84 10.62 8.46
N LYS A 119 7.28 10.93 9.68
CA LYS A 119 7.81 9.94 10.62
C LYS A 119 6.82 8.80 10.90
N GLU A 120 5.53 9.08 11.07
CA GLU A 120 4.56 8.04 11.43
C GLU A 120 4.28 7.10 10.26
N VAL A 121 4.17 7.64 9.03
CA VAL A 121 4.02 6.84 7.81
C VAL A 121 5.27 5.98 7.60
N MET A 122 6.45 6.59 7.69
CA MET A 122 7.72 5.89 7.48
C MET A 122 7.98 4.82 8.53
N MET A 123 7.69 5.07 9.81
CA MET A 123 7.76 4.06 10.88
C MET A 123 6.91 2.82 10.54
N LYS A 124 5.71 3.00 9.99
CA LYS A 124 4.86 1.87 9.57
C LYS A 124 5.45 1.10 8.39
N ALA A 125 6.03 1.81 7.43
CA ALA A 125 6.65 1.17 6.27
C ALA A 125 7.90 0.37 6.68
N VAL A 126 8.81 0.97 7.45
CA VAL A 126 10.05 0.31 7.89
C VAL A 126 9.82 -0.81 8.91
N ALA A 127 8.74 -0.74 9.69
CA ALA A 127 8.32 -1.86 10.57
C ALA A 127 8.02 -3.15 9.79
N ARG A 128 7.65 -3.03 8.51
CA ARG A 128 7.35 -4.18 7.64
C ARG A 128 8.52 -4.53 6.74
N SER A 129 9.10 -3.51 6.11
CA SER A 129 10.23 -3.66 5.19
C SER A 129 11.23 -2.54 5.46
N GLY A 130 12.30 -2.81 6.22
CA GLY A 130 13.29 -1.80 6.60
C GLY A 130 13.98 -1.13 5.40
N SER A 131 14.01 -1.80 4.23
CA SER A 131 14.47 -1.21 2.97
C SER A 131 13.74 0.07 2.54
N TRP A 132 12.55 0.39 3.07
CA TRP A 132 11.87 1.68 2.83
C TRP A 132 12.69 2.88 3.29
N LEU A 133 13.61 2.70 4.25
CA LEU A 133 14.50 3.77 4.71
C LEU A 133 15.26 4.44 3.55
N LYS A 134 15.58 3.71 2.47
CA LYS A 134 16.28 4.24 1.29
C LYS A 134 15.51 5.34 0.55
N HIS A 135 14.18 5.37 0.69
CA HIS A 135 13.30 6.35 0.06
C HIS A 135 12.96 7.52 0.98
N ALA A 136 13.19 7.36 2.28
CA ALA A 136 12.87 8.40 3.26
C ALA A 136 13.66 9.68 2.97
N LYS A 137 13.05 10.85 3.25
CA LYS A 137 13.79 12.12 3.19
C LYS A 137 14.87 12.16 4.28
N GLU A 138 15.87 13.02 4.12
CA GLU A 138 17.08 13.08 4.96
C GLU A 138 16.77 13.15 6.46
N ASN A 139 15.82 14.00 6.86
CA ASN A 139 15.37 14.14 8.24
C ASN A 139 14.84 12.82 8.86
N ILE A 140 14.30 11.91 8.04
CA ILE A 140 13.84 10.59 8.47
C ILE A 140 14.98 9.58 8.48
N GLN A 141 15.93 9.69 7.55
CA GLN A 141 17.14 8.84 7.54
C GLN A 141 18.09 9.13 8.71
N GLU A 142 17.96 10.30 9.32
CA GLU A 142 18.66 10.71 10.55
C GLU A 142 17.86 10.47 11.83
N ASP A 143 16.58 10.11 11.72
CA ASP A 143 15.75 9.82 12.88
C ASP A 143 16.17 8.48 13.48
N ARG A 144 16.76 8.54 14.68
CA ARG A 144 17.29 7.37 15.39
C ARG A 144 16.24 6.28 15.59
N ASP A 145 14.98 6.64 15.84
CA ASP A 145 13.93 5.64 16.09
C ASP A 145 13.58 4.90 14.79
N VAL A 146 13.45 5.64 13.69
CA VAL A 146 13.15 5.08 12.37
C VAL A 146 14.29 4.16 11.91
N VAL A 147 15.54 4.61 12.06
CA VAL A 147 16.71 3.84 11.66
C VAL A 147 16.85 2.56 12.49
N LEU A 148 16.68 2.63 13.82
CA LEU A 148 16.73 1.46 14.68
C LEU A 148 15.68 0.44 14.26
N LEU A 149 14.44 0.88 14.04
CA LEU A 149 13.35 0.02 13.61
C LEU A 149 13.59 -0.58 12.22
N ALA A 150 14.15 0.19 11.29
CA ALA A 150 14.47 -0.29 9.95
C ALA A 150 15.55 -1.38 9.97
N ILE A 151 16.63 -1.17 10.72
CA ILE A 151 17.72 -2.17 10.86
C ILE A 151 17.22 -3.43 11.55
N ALA A 152 16.39 -3.28 12.59
CA ALA A 152 15.80 -4.42 13.31
C ALA A 152 14.95 -5.33 12.41
N ASN A 153 14.24 -4.76 11.42
CA ASN A 153 13.43 -5.56 10.49
C ASN A 153 14.18 -5.99 9.22
N ASP A 154 15.16 -5.21 8.77
CA ASP A 154 15.98 -5.50 7.60
C ASP A 154 17.39 -4.95 7.83
N ASN A 155 18.35 -5.83 8.13
CA ASN A 155 19.74 -5.42 8.38
C ASN A 155 20.37 -4.73 7.16
N LEU A 156 19.85 -4.92 5.94
CA LEU A 156 20.31 -4.18 4.77
C LEU A 156 19.94 -2.70 4.84
N ALA A 157 18.99 -2.29 5.68
CA ALA A 157 18.65 -0.89 5.91
C ALA A 157 19.85 -0.09 6.43
N ARG A 158 20.84 -0.72 7.08
CA ARG A 158 22.08 -0.06 7.52
C ARG A 158 22.84 0.64 6.39
N TRP A 159 22.71 0.15 5.16
CA TRP A 159 23.33 0.75 3.98
C TRP A 159 22.70 2.10 3.61
N HIS A 160 21.49 2.37 4.08
CA HIS A 160 20.71 3.57 3.75
C HIS A 160 20.66 4.62 4.88
N VAL A 161 21.27 4.32 6.02
CA VAL A 161 21.44 5.27 7.14
C VAL A 161 22.31 6.46 6.70
N SER A 162 22.04 7.64 7.26
CA SER A 162 22.85 8.84 7.05
C SER A 162 24.33 8.62 7.42
N ARG A 163 25.23 9.45 6.87
CA ARG A 163 26.67 9.30 7.13
C ARG A 163 27.00 9.56 8.59
N GLU A 164 26.28 10.50 9.19
CA GLU A 164 26.38 11.00 10.55
C GLU A 164 26.05 9.87 11.53
N LEU A 165 24.93 9.18 11.35
CA LEU A 165 24.55 8.04 12.19
C LEU A 165 25.41 6.80 11.94
N LYS A 166 25.88 6.58 10.70
CA LYS A 166 26.87 5.52 10.43
C LYS A 166 28.19 5.74 11.15
N ALA A 167 28.60 6.99 11.35
CA ALA A 167 29.81 7.33 12.09
C ALA A 167 29.65 7.18 13.61
N ASP A 168 28.41 7.21 14.12
CA ASP A 168 28.08 6.90 15.51
C ASP A 168 28.16 5.38 15.75
N LYS A 169 29.37 4.93 16.11
CA LYS A 169 29.66 3.51 16.37
C LYS A 169 28.80 2.93 17.50
N GLU A 170 28.51 3.71 18.54
CA GLU A 170 27.71 3.25 19.67
C GLU A 170 26.28 2.98 19.21
N PHE A 171 25.72 3.90 18.43
CA PHE A 171 24.41 3.74 17.83
C PHE A 171 24.33 2.53 16.89
N MET A 172 25.27 2.40 15.95
CA MET A 172 25.27 1.26 15.01
C MET A 172 25.46 -0.08 15.72
N MET A 173 26.33 -0.15 16.73
CA MET A 173 26.51 -1.36 17.53
C MET A 173 25.22 -1.72 18.29
N LYS A 174 24.49 -0.72 18.82
CA LYS A 174 23.18 -0.93 19.45
C LYS A 174 22.16 -1.47 18.46
N ALA A 175 22.09 -0.90 17.25
CA ALA A 175 21.17 -1.33 16.21
C ALA A 175 21.43 -2.78 15.78
N GLU A 176 22.70 -3.14 15.57
CA GLU A 176 23.11 -4.49 15.19
C GLU A 176 22.85 -5.52 16.30
N LYS A 177 23.10 -5.15 17.57
CA LYS A 177 22.75 -6.01 18.71
C LYS A 177 21.26 -6.25 18.84
N GLN A 178 20.44 -5.23 18.62
CA GLN A 178 18.97 -5.38 18.65
C GLN A 178 18.49 -6.30 17.54
N TRP A 179 18.96 -6.10 16.30
CA TRP A 179 18.67 -7.00 15.19
C TRP A 179 19.08 -8.45 15.52
N TRP A 180 20.28 -8.67 16.07
CA TRP A 180 20.74 -10.01 16.43
C TRP A 180 19.86 -10.71 17.47
N VAL A 181 19.46 -10.00 18.52
CA VAL A 181 18.57 -10.55 19.56
C VAL A 181 17.22 -10.95 18.97
N GLU A 182 16.66 -10.11 18.09
CA GLU A 182 15.38 -10.40 17.43
C GLU A 182 15.50 -11.56 16.43
N GLU A 183 16.58 -11.63 15.65
CA GLU A 183 16.80 -12.66 14.65
C GLU A 183 17.07 -14.05 15.28
N VAL A 184 17.91 -14.11 16.32
CA VAL A 184 18.12 -15.36 17.08
C VAL A 184 16.84 -15.78 17.82
N GLY A 185 16.05 -14.82 18.31
CA GLY A 185 14.72 -15.09 18.87
C GLY A 185 13.73 -15.63 17.84
N ARG A 186 13.84 -15.18 16.58
CA ARG A 186 13.02 -15.64 15.44
C ARG A 186 13.42 -17.03 14.96
N TYR A 187 14.70 -17.40 15.08
CA TYR A 187 15.25 -18.69 14.65
C TYR A 187 16.10 -19.37 15.74
N PRO A 188 15.49 -19.83 16.84
CA PRO A 188 16.21 -20.33 18.02
C PRO A 188 16.95 -21.67 17.80
N ASN A 189 16.70 -22.35 16.68
CA ASN A 189 17.28 -23.66 16.36
C ASN A 189 18.47 -23.58 15.39
N GLU A 190 18.88 -22.38 14.96
CA GLU A 190 20.04 -22.20 14.11
C GLU A 190 21.24 -21.72 14.95
N LEU A 191 22.34 -22.49 14.92
CA LEU A 191 23.54 -22.24 15.73
C LEU A 191 24.36 -21.10 15.13
N TRP A 192 24.01 -19.86 15.44
CA TRP A 192 24.78 -18.67 15.05
C TRP A 192 25.54 -18.05 16.24
N LYS A 193 26.77 -17.57 16.01
CA LYS A 193 27.57 -16.83 17.01
C LYS A 193 27.32 -15.33 16.89
N ALA A 194 27.09 -14.65 18.02
CA ALA A 194 26.89 -13.20 18.05
C ALA A 194 28.10 -12.45 17.46
N PRO A 195 27.88 -11.30 16.78
CA PRO A 195 28.96 -10.39 16.43
C PRO A 195 29.66 -9.89 17.72
N ASP A 196 31.00 -9.95 17.74
CA ASP A 196 31.85 -9.48 18.85
C ASP A 196 31.79 -7.95 19.06
#